data_AF-A0A436ZPF9-F1
#
_entry.id   AF-A0A436ZPF9-F1
#
_cell.length_a   1.000
_cell.length_b   1.000
_cell.length_c   1.000
_cell.angle_alpha   90.00
_cell.angle_beta   90.00
_cell.angle_gamma   90.00
#
_symmetry.space_group_name_H-M   'P 1'
#
loop_
_entity.id
_entity.type
_entity.pdbx_description
1 polymer ?
#
loop_
_entity_poly.entity_id
_entity_poly.type
_entity_poly.pdbx_seq_one_letter_code
_entity_poly.pdbx_strand_id
1 'polypeptide(L)'
;MVESAAIRDIMEASVFSDPSSGYAYGSNNNPAGYNIPKMYLKLQYCVSCAIHGKIVRVRSREGRRNRAPPPRVRYNKDGKKLTPTQGAAKTA
;
A
#
# COMPACT_ATOMS: atom_id res chain seq x y z
N MET A 1 -13.11 -16.22 -7.24
CA MET A 1 -11.67 -16.01 -6.98
C MET A 1 -11.50 -14.55 -6.57
N VAL A 2 -10.74 -14.27 -5.51
CA VAL A 2 -10.48 -12.89 -5.06
C VAL A 2 -9.03 -12.56 -5.38
N GLU A 3 -8.81 -11.46 -6.10
CA GLU A 3 -7.47 -11.02 -6.47
C GLU A 3 -7.04 -9.82 -5.62
N SER A 4 -5.77 -9.78 -5.21
CA SER A 4 -5.19 -8.57 -4.62
C SER A 4 -3.77 -8.34 -5.14
N ALA A 5 -3.47 -7.12 -5.54
CA ALA A 5 -2.10 -6.71 -5.83
C ALA A 5 -1.36 -6.41 -4.52
N ALA A 6 -0.27 -7.14 -4.28
CA ALA A 6 0.68 -6.89 -3.22
C ALA A 6 1.93 -6.25 -3.84
N ILE A 7 2.02 -4.92 -3.70
CA ILE A 7 3.18 -4.13 -4.10
C ILE A 7 3.87 -3.69 -2.82
N ARG A 8 5.12 -4.11 -2.60
CA ARG A 8 5.89 -3.78 -1.39
C ARG A 8 7.32 -3.41 -1.75
N ASP A 9 7.91 -2.51 -0.97
CA ASP A 9 9.32 -2.16 -1.10
C ASP A 9 10.15 -3.20 -0.34
N ILE A 10 11.18 -3.74 -0.98
CA ILE A 10 12.02 -4.80 -0.38
C ILE A 10 12.75 -4.29 0.88
N MET A 11 12.95 -2.98 1.00
CA MET A 11 13.62 -2.38 2.18
C MET A 11 12.89 -2.61 3.50
N GLU A 12 11.56 -2.75 3.51
CA GLU A 12 10.81 -2.96 4.75
C GLU A 12 11.22 -4.26 5.48
N ALA A 13 11.75 -5.24 4.75
CA ALA A 13 12.24 -6.50 5.30
C ALA A 13 13.77 -6.61 5.31
N SER A 14 14.49 -5.58 4.85
CA SER A 14 15.95 -5.64 4.71
C SER A 14 16.64 -5.15 5.98
N VAL A 15 17.81 -5.73 6.29
CA VAL A 15 18.70 -5.27 7.38
C VAL A 15 19.26 -3.86 7.09
N PHE A 16 19.17 -3.40 5.84
CA PHE A 16 19.67 -2.10 5.38
C PHE A 16 18.73 -0.92 5.66
N SER A 17 17.65 -1.13 6.43
CA SER A 17 16.77 -0.05 6.88
C SER A 17 17.38 0.81 7.98
N ASP A 18 18.47 0.35 8.61
CA ASP A 18 19.10 1.04 9.73
C ASP A 18 20.04 2.16 9.22
N PRO A 19 19.77 3.44 9.55
CA PRO A 19 20.61 4.56 9.12
C PRO A 19 22.03 4.54 9.72
N SER A 20 22.33 3.63 10.66
CA SER A 20 23.65 3.45 11.28
C SER A 20 24.58 2.51 10.51
N SER A 21 24.09 1.75 9.52
CA SER A 21 24.91 0.71 8.86
C SER A 21 25.88 1.24 7.80
N GLY A 22 26.09 2.56 7.68
CA GLY A 22 27.11 3.19 6.84
C GLY A 22 26.93 3.05 5.32
N TYR A 23 26.13 2.09 4.86
CA TYR A 23 25.77 1.89 3.45
C TYR A 23 24.48 2.64 3.15
N ALA A 24 24.59 3.82 2.54
CA ALA A 24 23.49 4.72 2.22
C ALA A 24 22.58 4.19 1.10
N TYR A 25 21.68 3.26 1.44
CA TYR A 25 20.57 2.86 0.57
C TYR A 25 19.37 3.76 0.87
N GLY A 26 19.23 4.83 0.10
CA GLY A 26 18.25 5.89 0.38
C GLY A 26 16.79 5.42 0.28
N SER A 27 15.95 6.10 1.05
CA SER A 27 14.51 6.17 0.81
C SER A 27 14.25 6.44 -0.66
N ASN A 28 13.19 5.85 -1.23
CA ASN A 28 12.75 5.99 -2.63
C ASN A 28 12.47 7.43 -3.11
N ASN A 29 12.76 8.45 -2.29
CA ASN A 29 12.71 9.88 -2.59
C ASN A 29 14.03 10.63 -2.30
N ASN A 30 15.16 9.93 -2.12
CA ASN A 30 16.48 10.54 -1.94
C ASN A 30 17.30 10.46 -3.25
N PRO A 31 17.72 11.59 -3.85
CA PRO A 31 18.49 11.59 -5.10
C PRO A 31 19.93 11.04 -4.98
N ALA A 32 20.45 10.86 -3.76
CA ALA A 32 21.80 10.34 -3.52
C ALA A 32 21.85 8.85 -3.10
N GLY A 33 20.70 8.17 -3.01
CA GLY A 33 20.61 6.78 -2.57
C GLY A 33 20.30 5.82 -3.72
N TYR A 34 20.72 4.56 -3.60
CA TYR A 34 20.37 3.51 -4.57
C TYR A 34 18.84 3.27 -4.57
N ASN A 35 18.23 3.13 -5.75
CA ASN A 35 16.80 2.83 -5.90
C ASN A 35 16.52 1.33 -5.76
N ILE A 36 15.72 0.97 -4.74
CA ILE A 36 15.34 -0.41 -4.47
C ILE A 36 14.26 -0.85 -5.44
N PRO A 37 14.37 -2.02 -6.08
CA PRO A 37 13.25 -2.57 -6.81
C PRO A 37 12.09 -2.90 -5.85
N LYS A 38 10.87 -2.75 -6.38
CA LYS A 38 9.64 -3.12 -5.66
C LYS A 38 9.29 -4.58 -5.98
N MET A 39 8.74 -5.28 -5.00
CA MET A 39 8.16 -6.61 -5.19
C MET A 39 6.71 -6.47 -5.66
N TYR A 40 6.38 -7.11 -6.78
CA TYR A 40 5.04 -7.14 -7.36
C TYR A 40 4.49 -8.57 -7.35
N LEU A 41 3.46 -8.82 -6.54
CA LEU A 41 2.79 -10.12 -6.48
C LEU A 41 1.29 -9.95 -6.74
N LYS A 42 0.76 -10.74 -7.68
CA LYS A 42 -0.69 -10.89 -7.88
C LYS A 42 -1.17 -12.08 -7.03
N LEU A 43 -1.74 -11.78 -5.87
CA LEU A 43 -2.22 -12.82 -4.97
C LEU A 43 -3.62 -13.25 -5.38
N GLN A 44 -3.81 -14.56 -5.44
CA GLN A 44 -5.04 -15.21 -5.85
C GLN A 44 -5.59 -16.05 -4.71
N TYR A 45 -6.78 -15.68 -4.22
CA TYR A 45 -7.38 -16.33 -3.08
C TYR A 45 -8.63 -17.12 -3.48
N CYS A 46 -8.75 -18.28 -2.87
CA CYS A 46 -10.03 -18.97 -2.71
C CYS A 46 -10.99 -18.11 -1.84
N VAL A 47 -12.30 -18.34 -1.95
CA VAL A 47 -13.29 -17.51 -1.22
C VAL A 47 -13.14 -17.67 0.30
N SER A 48 -12.89 -18.89 0.79
CA SER A 48 -12.66 -19.14 2.22
C SER A 48 -11.38 -18.47 2.72
N CYS A 49 -10.29 -18.57 1.95
CA CYS A 49 -9.01 -17.93 2.23
C CYS A 49 -9.15 -16.41 2.41
N ALA A 50 -9.90 -15.77 1.51
CA ALA A 50 -10.08 -14.31 1.51
C ALA A 50 -10.88 -13.81 2.72
N ILE A 51 -11.85 -14.60 3.20
CA ILE A 51 -12.64 -14.29 4.40
C ILE A 51 -11.80 -14.54 5.66
N HIS A 52 -11.10 -15.67 5.73
CA HIS A 52 -10.23 -16.02 6.86
C HIS A 52 -9.10 -14.99 7.06
N GLY A 53 -8.43 -14.60 5.97
CA GLY A 53 -7.39 -13.57 5.96
C GLY A 53 -7.92 -12.13 6.10
N LYS A 54 -9.23 -11.94 6.32
CA LYS A 54 -9.89 -10.63 6.52
C LYS A 54 -9.66 -9.63 5.37
N ILE A 55 -9.40 -10.14 4.16
CA ILE A 55 -9.20 -9.35 2.95
C ILE A 55 -10.57 -8.81 2.49
N VAL A 56 -11.57 -9.70 2.47
CA VAL A 56 -12.97 -9.34 2.25
C VAL A 56 -13.76 -9.59 3.54
N ARG A 57 -14.86 -8.85 3.71
CA ARG A 57 -15.78 -9.00 4.85
C ARG A 57 -17.20 -9.20 4.33
N VAL A 58 -18.01 -9.92 5.10
CA VAL A 58 -19.44 -10.08 4.79
C VAL A 58 -20.12 -8.71 4.88
N ARG A 59 -20.86 -8.34 3.84
CA ARG A 59 -21.69 -7.13 3.78
C ARG A 59 -23.17 -7.47 3.82
N SER A 60 -24.01 -6.51 4.23
CA SER A 60 -25.46 -6.60 4.17
C SER A 60 -25.97 -6.90 2.76
N ARG A 61 -27.21 -7.38 2.61
CA ARG A 61 -27.80 -7.73 1.31
C ARG A 61 -27.73 -6.57 0.32
N GLU A 62 -28.07 -5.37 0.78
CA GLU A 62 -28.00 -4.14 -0.02
C GLU A 62 -26.55 -3.74 -0.30
N GLY A 63 -25.67 -3.78 0.71
CA GLY A 63 -24.26 -3.39 0.58
C GLY A 63 -23.44 -4.27 -0.36
N ARG A 64 -23.86 -5.52 -0.61
CA ARG A 64 -23.23 -6.41 -1.60
C ARG A 64 -23.38 -5.91 -3.03
N ARG A 65 -24.41 -5.11 -3.33
CA ARG A 65 -24.64 -4.53 -4.67
C ARG A 65 -23.58 -3.50 -5.04
N ASN A 66 -22.98 -2.82 -4.04
CA ASN A 66 -21.91 -1.87 -4.27
C ASN A 66 -20.61 -2.61 -4.67
N ARG A 67 -20.17 -2.43 -5.93
CA ARG A 67 -18.95 -3.01 -6.49
C ARG A 67 -17.75 -2.06 -6.47
N ALA A 68 -17.90 -0.83 -5.97
CA ALA A 68 -16.79 0.09 -5.84
C ALA A 68 -15.75 -0.44 -4.83
N PRO A 69 -14.44 -0.27 -5.09
CA PRO A 69 -13.41 -0.63 -4.13
C PRO A 69 -13.55 0.21 -2.86
N PRO A 70 -13.25 -0.36 -1.67
CA PRO A 70 -13.32 0.39 -0.42
C PRO A 70 -12.32 1.56 -0.44
N PRO A 71 -12.70 2.75 0.07
CA PRO A 71 -11.80 3.90 0.12
C PRO A 71 -10.62 3.62 1.06
N ARG A 72 -9.40 3.73 0.54
CA ARG A 72 -8.17 3.60 1.33
C ARG A 72 -7.80 4.95 1.92
N VAL A 73 -8.29 5.26 3.12
CA VAL A 73 -7.90 6.48 3.82
C VAL A 73 -6.47 6.31 4.35
N ARG A 74 -5.54 7.11 3.83
CA ARG A 74 -4.18 7.21 4.37
C ARG A 74 -4.13 8.38 5.34
N TYR A 75 -3.45 8.23 6.46
CA TYR A 75 -3.21 9.30 7.42
C TYR A 75 -1.73 9.67 7.41
N ASN A 76 -1.43 10.96 7.55
CA ASN A 76 -0.08 11.45 7.81
C ASN A 76 0.38 11.07 9.22
N LYS A 77 1.70 11.18 9.46
CA LYS A 77 2.30 11.07 10.81
C LYS A 77 1.68 12.06 11.80
N ASP A 78 1.21 13.21 11.33
CA ASP A 78 0.50 14.23 12.12
C ASP A 78 -1.01 13.93 12.32
N GLY A 79 -1.47 12.71 12.00
CA GLY A 79 -2.87 12.29 12.16
C GLY A 79 -3.87 12.90 11.17
N LYS A 80 -3.43 13.80 10.27
CA LYS A 80 -4.27 14.42 9.25
C LYS A 80 -4.53 13.45 8.09
N LYS A 81 -5.77 13.39 7.57
CA LYS A 81 -6.13 12.56 6.40
C LYS A 81 -5.40 13.08 5.16
N LEU A 82 -4.65 12.20 4.50
CA LEU A 82 -4.07 12.45 3.18
C LEU A 82 -5.18 12.31 2.12
N THR A 83 -5.65 13.43 1.60
CA THR A 83 -6.48 13.45 0.39
C THR A 83 -5.55 13.47 -0.84
N PRO A 84 -5.60 12.47 -1.74
CA PRO A 84 -4.75 12.45 -2.92
C PRO A 84 -5.08 13.54 -3.96
N THR A 85 -6.14 14.34 -3.75
CA THR A 85 -6.68 15.28 -4.74
C THR A 85 -6.10 16.70 -4.67
N GLN A 86 -5.26 17.04 -3.68
CA GLN A 86 -4.82 18.43 -3.47
C GLN A 86 -3.50 18.81 -4.17
N GLY A 87 -2.85 17.87 -4.89
CA GLY A 87 -1.60 18.14 -5.62
C GLY A 87 -1.76 18.70 -7.03
N ALA A 88 -2.95 18.62 -7.64
CA ALA A 88 -3.16 19.02 -9.03
C ALA A 88 -3.80 20.41 -9.22
N ALA A 89 -4.25 21.07 -8.13
CA ALA A 89 -4.99 22.33 -8.21
C ALA A 89 -4.13 23.59 -7.95
N LYS A 90 -2.80 23.49 -8.05
CA LYS A 90 -1.88 24.63 -7.87
C LYS A 90 -0.78 24.66 -8.91
N THR A 91 -1.16 24.72 -10.18
CA THR A 91 -0.38 25.40 -11.23
C THR A 91 -1.37 25.98 -12.21
N ALA A 92 -1.36 27.31 -12.25
CA ALA A 92 -2.09 28.14 -13.21
C ALA A 92 -1.61 27.89 -14.65
#